data_AF-A0A9X1W9L9-F1
#
_entry.id   AF-A0A9X1W9L9-F1
#
_cell.length_a   1.000
_cell.length_b   1.000
_cell.length_c   1.000
_cell.angle_alpha   90.00
_cell.angle_beta   90.00
_cell.angle_gamma   90.00
#
_symmetry.space_group_name_H-M   'P 1'
#
loop_
_entity.id
_entity.type
_entity.pdbx_description
1 polymer ?
#
loop_
_entity_poly.entity_id
_entity_poly.type
_entity_poly.pdbx_seq_one_letter_code
_entity_poly.pdbx_strand_id
1 'polypeptide(L)'
;MKYQHRLEETVNNLTAIVNEQKQLLAEQKATMNYAERLENILTPTDELTTQGDDLLIGGCKATDLIEQYGSPLFVLSEDTLRNNLRRVKNAFGNYWPKPVNVMFAIKSNTNFAV
;
A
#
# COMPACT_ATOMS: atom_id res chain seq x y z
N MET A 1 -20.07 28.84 41.53
CA MET A 1 -18.75 28.21 41.77
C MET A 1 -18.72 26.71 41.42
N LYS A 2 -19.71 25.88 41.78
CA LYS A 2 -19.73 24.42 41.48
C LYS A 2 -19.69 24.02 39.99
N TYR A 3 -20.09 24.90 39.08
CA TYR A 3 -20.13 24.60 37.64
C TYR A 3 -18.75 24.68 36.98
N GLN A 4 -17.95 25.69 37.35
CA GLN A 4 -16.59 25.89 36.84
C GLN A 4 -15.66 24.75 37.28
N HIS A 5 -15.76 24.33 38.55
CA HIS A 5 -14.99 23.20 39.07
C HIS A 5 -15.32 21.86 38.36
N ARG A 6 -16.61 21.62 38.07
CA ARG A 6 -17.04 20.41 37.33
C ARG A 6 -16.55 20.42 35.88
N LEU A 7 -16.50 21.59 35.25
CA LEU A 7 -15.94 21.76 33.91
C LEU A 7 -14.43 21.46 33.91
N GLU A 8 -13.68 22.00 34.86
CA GLU A 8 -12.23 21.74 35.00
C GLU A 8 -11.94 20.24 35.20
N GLU A 9 -12.70 19.58 36.06
CA GLU A 9 -12.60 18.14 36.29
C GLU A 9 -12.92 17.32 35.02
N THR A 10 -13.93 17.74 34.28
CA THR A 10 -14.30 17.11 33.00
C THR A 10 -13.20 17.28 31.95
N VAL A 11 -12.62 18.47 31.83
CA VAL A 11 -11.51 18.76 30.90
C VAL A 11 -10.29 17.92 31.25
N ASN A 12 -9.95 17.80 32.54
CA ASN A 12 -8.83 16.99 33.00
C ASN A 12 -9.04 15.50 32.69
N ASN A 13 -10.25 14.98 32.93
CA ASN A 13 -10.59 13.60 32.61
C ASN A 13 -10.54 13.32 31.10
N LEU A 14 -11.09 14.22 30.27
CA LEU A 14 -11.01 14.08 28.82
C LEU A 14 -9.57 14.14 28.31
N THR A 15 -8.74 15.00 28.90
CA THR A 15 -7.32 15.09 28.55
C THR A 15 -6.57 13.80 28.88
N ALA A 16 -6.84 13.21 30.05
CA ALA A 16 -6.29 11.92 30.44
C ALA A 16 -6.68 10.80 29.47
N ILE A 17 -7.97 10.72 29.12
CA ILE A 17 -8.49 9.73 28.15
C ILE A 17 -7.84 9.90 26.78
N VAL A 18 -7.71 11.14 26.29
CA VAL A 18 -7.07 11.42 24.99
C VAL A 18 -5.60 10.99 24.99
N ASN A 19 -4.88 11.20 26.10
CA ASN A 19 -3.47 10.78 26.20
C ASN A 19 -3.35 9.25 26.23
N GLU A 20 -4.22 8.56 26.98
CA GLU A 20 -4.28 7.11 27.01
C GLU A 20 -4.59 6.53 25.62
N GLN A 21 -5.56 7.11 24.90
CA GLN A 21 -5.90 6.73 23.53
C GLN A 21 -4.73 6.90 22.55
N LYS A 22 -3.96 8.00 22.66
CA LYS A 22 -2.77 8.20 21.84
C LYS A 22 -1.70 7.14 22.10
N GLN A 23 -1.53 6.74 23.36
CA GLN A 23 -0.57 5.71 23.73
C GLN A 23 -1.00 4.33 23.22
N LEU A 24 -2.27 3.97 23.39
CA LEU A 24 -2.84 2.74 22.83
C LEU A 24 -2.73 2.70 21.31
N LEU A 25 -2.98 3.82 20.62
CA LEU A 25 -2.83 3.91 19.17
C LEU A 25 -1.36 3.72 18.74
N ALA A 26 -0.41 4.27 19.49
CA ALA A 26 1.02 4.08 19.22
C ALA A 26 1.44 2.61 19.42
N GLU A 27 0.97 1.97 20.50
CA GLU A 27 1.20 0.54 20.76
C GLU A 27 0.56 -0.34 19.67
N GLN A 28 -0.66 -0.03 19.23
CA GLN A 28 -1.32 -0.72 18.12
C GLN A 28 -0.57 -0.56 16.80
N LYS A 29 -0.09 0.65 16.47
CA LYS A 29 0.74 0.89 15.29
C LYS A 29 2.07 0.14 15.35
N ALA A 30 2.70 0.09 16.53
CA ALA A 30 3.92 -0.69 16.74
C ALA A 30 3.67 -2.20 16.60
N THR A 31 2.48 -2.68 16.98
CA THR A 31 2.08 -4.08 16.88
C THR A 31 1.64 -4.45 15.44
N MET A 32 1.06 -3.51 14.70
CA MET A 32 0.68 -3.69 13.29
C MET A 32 1.84 -3.32 12.37
N ASN A 33 2.73 -4.27 12.13
CA ASN A 33 3.80 -4.09 11.16
C ASN A 33 3.27 -4.24 9.71
N TYR A 34 2.69 -3.17 9.16
CA TYR A 34 2.19 -3.16 7.78
C TYR A 34 3.30 -3.37 6.75
N ALA A 35 4.54 -2.94 7.05
CA ALA A 35 5.69 -3.14 6.18
C ALA A 35 6.03 -4.64 6.06
N GLU A 36 6.13 -5.35 7.17
CA GLU A 36 6.34 -6.81 7.17
C GLU A 36 5.18 -7.56 6.52
N ARG A 37 3.94 -7.12 6.74
CA ARG A 37 2.79 -7.70 6.04
C ARG A 37 2.88 -7.49 4.53
N LEU A 38 3.32 -6.31 4.09
CA LEU A 38 3.55 -6.02 2.67
C LEU A 38 4.63 -6.97 2.13
N GLU A 39 5.79 -7.06 2.78
CA GLU A 39 6.88 -7.95 2.39
C GLU A 39 6.42 -9.40 2.19
N ASN A 40 5.54 -9.90 3.06
CA ASN A 40 5.01 -11.27 2.98
C ASN A 40 4.05 -11.53 1.81
N ILE A 41 3.49 -10.49 1.17
CA ILE A 41 2.56 -10.64 0.04
C ILE A 41 3.19 -10.29 -1.32
N LEU A 42 4.39 -9.69 -1.34
CA LEU A 42 5.06 -9.30 -2.58
C LEU A 42 5.49 -10.52 -3.39
N THR A 43 5.25 -10.44 -4.69
CA THR A 43 5.90 -11.29 -5.68
C THR A 43 7.28 -10.72 -6.03
N PRO A 44 8.20 -11.53 -6.59
CA PRO A 44 9.58 -11.09 -6.87
C PRO A 44 9.75 -9.90 -7.82
N THR A 45 8.68 -9.43 -8.45
CA THR A 45 8.66 -8.36 -9.45
C THR A 45 7.80 -7.18 -9.03
N ASP A 46 7.17 -7.24 -7.86
CA ASP A 46 6.38 -6.14 -7.34
C ASP A 46 7.29 -4.99 -6.90
N GLU A 47 6.89 -3.77 -7.25
CA GLU A 47 7.58 -2.54 -6.88
C GLU A 47 6.75 -1.73 -5.88
N LEU A 48 6.31 -2.41 -4.82
CA LEU A 48 5.61 -1.80 -3.71
C LEU A 48 6.55 -1.74 -2.50
N THR A 49 6.64 -0.57 -1.89
CA THR A 49 7.47 -0.36 -0.68
C THR A 49 6.71 0.50 0.32
N THR A 50 7.24 0.63 1.54
CA THR A 50 6.72 1.57 2.53
C THR A 50 7.77 2.63 2.89
N GLN A 51 7.30 3.83 3.22
CA GLN A 51 8.12 4.87 3.84
C GLN A 51 7.35 5.41 5.05
N GLY A 52 7.70 4.95 6.24
CA GLY A 52 6.87 5.19 7.43
C GLY A 52 5.48 4.56 7.24
N ASP A 53 4.42 5.37 7.35
CA ASP A 53 3.04 4.94 7.16
C ASP A 53 2.57 5.03 5.68
N ASP A 54 3.40 5.54 4.77
CA ASP A 54 3.04 5.71 3.36
C ASP A 54 3.34 4.45 2.52
N LEU A 55 2.37 4.02 1.71
CA LEU A 55 2.58 3.05 0.63
C LEU A 55 3.14 3.76 -0.59
N LEU A 56 4.23 3.24 -1.14
CA LEU A 56 4.82 3.68 -2.40
C LEU A 56 4.55 2.64 -3.49
N ILE A 57 4.15 3.11 -4.66
CA ILE A 57 3.89 2.31 -5.87
C ILE A 57 4.83 2.80 -6.96
N GLY A 58 5.85 2.02 -7.32
CA GLY A 58 6.89 2.45 -8.27
C GLY A 58 7.61 3.73 -7.82
N GLY A 59 7.78 3.92 -6.51
CA GLY A 59 8.38 5.12 -5.92
C GLY A 59 7.42 6.31 -5.69
N CYS A 60 6.18 6.27 -6.20
CA CYS A 60 5.17 7.30 -5.97
C CYS A 60 4.35 7.01 -4.73
N LYS A 61 4.16 7.99 -3.83
CA LYS A 61 3.28 7.83 -2.68
C LYS A 61 1.83 7.70 -3.11
N ALA A 62 1.11 6.72 -2.57
CA ALA A 62 -0.29 6.50 -2.88
C ALA A 62 -1.17 7.71 -2.51
N THR A 63 -0.83 8.41 -1.44
CA THR A 63 -1.51 9.64 -0.99
C THR A 63 -1.37 10.78 -1.99
N ASP A 64 -0.14 11.03 -2.49
CA ASP A 64 0.12 12.04 -3.52
C ASP A 64 -0.68 11.75 -4.81
N LEU A 65 -0.76 10.48 -5.21
CA LEU A 65 -1.55 10.06 -6.38
C LEU A 65 -3.05 10.34 -6.18
N ILE A 66 -3.58 10.08 -4.99
CA ILE A 66 -4.99 10.34 -4.68
C ILE A 66 -5.26 11.86 -4.63
N GLU A 67 -4.36 12.64 -4.05
CA GLU A 67 -4.48 14.10 -4.03
C GLU A 67 -4.50 14.68 -5.44
N GLN A 68 -3.63 14.15 -6.33
CA GLN A 68 -3.52 14.63 -7.71
C GLN A 68 -4.68 14.18 -8.61
N TYR A 69 -5.12 12.92 -8.51
CA TYR A 69 -6.03 12.30 -9.48
C TYR A 69 -7.42 11.96 -8.92
N GLY A 70 -7.64 12.12 -7.62
CA GLY A 70 -8.91 11.79 -6.94
C GLY A 70 -9.08 10.30 -6.63
N SER A 71 -10.16 9.94 -5.93
CA SER A 71 -10.52 8.55 -5.64
C SER A 71 -11.97 8.23 -6.07
N PRO A 72 -12.30 6.98 -6.47
CA PRO A 72 -11.42 5.80 -6.55
C PRO A 72 -10.41 5.88 -7.72
N LEU A 73 -9.18 5.39 -7.49
CA LEU A 73 -8.08 5.44 -8.46
C LEU A 73 -7.48 4.04 -8.69
N PHE A 74 -7.34 3.64 -9.94
CA PHE A 74 -6.56 2.47 -10.34
C PHE A 74 -5.15 2.91 -10.73
N VAL A 75 -4.14 2.27 -10.14
CA VAL A 75 -2.72 2.53 -10.41
C VAL A 75 -2.08 1.25 -10.92
N LEU A 76 -1.31 1.36 -12.00
CA LEU A 76 -0.56 0.26 -12.61
C LEU A 76 0.93 0.58 -12.56
N SER A 77 1.75 -0.36 -12.08
CA SER A 77 3.21 -0.29 -12.26
C SER A 77 3.61 -0.87 -13.61
N GLU A 78 4.18 -0.04 -14.48
CA GLU A 78 4.70 -0.45 -15.79
C GLU A 78 5.84 -1.47 -15.63
N ASP A 79 6.77 -1.21 -14.71
CA ASP A 79 7.93 -2.07 -14.50
C ASP A 79 7.53 -3.44 -13.96
N THR A 80 6.61 -3.50 -12.99
CA THR A 80 6.05 -4.77 -12.51
C THR A 80 5.37 -5.55 -13.66
N LEU A 81 4.59 -4.88 -14.52
CA LEU A 81 3.95 -5.53 -15.68
C LEU A 81 5.00 -6.10 -16.66
N ARG A 82 6.00 -5.30 -17.03
CA ARG A 82 7.06 -5.71 -17.97
C ARG A 82 7.92 -6.83 -17.39
N ASN A 83 8.25 -6.77 -16.11
CA ASN A 83 9.05 -7.78 -15.43
C ASN A 83 8.28 -9.09 -15.25
N ASN A 84 6.97 -9.03 -15.01
CA ASN A 84 6.09 -10.21 -15.04
C ASN A 84 6.11 -10.90 -16.41
N LEU A 85 5.97 -10.15 -17.50
CA LEU A 85 6.03 -10.70 -18.85
C LEU A 85 7.40 -11.35 -19.14
N ARG A 86 8.50 -10.67 -18.79
CA ARG A 86 9.86 -11.20 -18.95
C ARG A 86 10.07 -12.47 -18.14
N ARG A 87 9.60 -12.51 -16.89
CA ARG A 87 9.68 -13.69 -16.01
C ARG A 87 8.99 -14.89 -16.65
N VAL A 88 7.75 -14.72 -17.12
CA VAL A 88 7.00 -15.79 -17.78
C VAL A 88 7.71 -16.24 -19.06
N LYS A 89 8.09 -15.29 -19.94
CA LYS A 89 8.75 -15.62 -21.21
C LYS A 89 10.06 -16.40 -20.99
N ASN A 90 10.88 -15.96 -20.03
CA ASN A 90 12.16 -16.61 -19.72
C ASN A 90 11.96 -17.99 -19.10
N ALA A 91 10.99 -18.15 -18.21
CA ALA A 91 10.70 -19.44 -17.57
C ALA A 91 10.39 -20.54 -18.59
N PHE A 92 9.64 -20.24 -19.66
CA PHE A 92 9.41 -21.19 -20.74
C PHE A 92 10.57 -21.23 -21.74
N GLY A 93 11.15 -20.08 -22.09
CA GLY A 93 12.21 -19.97 -23.09
C GLY A 93 13.50 -20.70 -22.70
N ASN A 94 13.77 -20.86 -21.41
CA ASN A 94 14.95 -21.58 -20.91
C ASN A 94 14.87 -23.10 -21.12
N TYR A 95 13.67 -23.65 -21.33
CA TYR A 95 13.46 -25.11 -21.44
C TYR A 95 12.75 -25.55 -22.72
N TRP A 96 12.10 -24.62 -23.44
CA TRP A 96 11.41 -24.92 -24.68
C TRP A 96 12.31 -24.69 -25.89
N PRO A 97 12.48 -25.67 -26.79
CA PRO A 97 13.46 -25.60 -27.89
C PRO A 97 13.05 -24.67 -29.05
N LYS A 98 11.83 -24.15 -29.05
CA LYS A 98 11.30 -23.25 -30.08
C LYS A 98 11.06 -21.85 -29.51
N PRO A 99 10.94 -20.81 -30.35
CA PRO A 99 10.56 -19.48 -29.87
C PRO A 99 9.26 -19.51 -29.05
N VAL A 100 9.29 -18.90 -27.86
CA VAL A 100 8.12 -18.75 -26.98
C VAL A 100 7.43 -17.43 -27.27
N ASN A 101 6.15 -17.51 -27.61
CA ASN A 101 5.27 -16.35 -27.71
C ASN A 101 4.30 -16.35 -26.51
N VAL A 102 4.30 -15.26 -25.75
CA VAL A 102 3.38 -15.08 -24.61
C VAL A 102 2.24 -14.20 -25.07
N MET A 103 1.02 -14.74 -25.10
CA MET A 103 -0.18 -14.04 -25.55
C MET A 103 -0.96 -13.53 -24.34
N PHE A 104 -1.07 -12.22 -24.20
CA PHE A 104 -1.85 -11.60 -23.13
C PHE A 104 -3.35 -11.92 -23.29
N ALA A 105 -3.98 -12.36 -22.21
CA ALA A 105 -5.41 -12.64 -22.21
C ALA A 105 -6.19 -11.32 -22.07
N ILE A 106 -6.68 -10.77 -23.19
CA ILE A 106 -7.30 -9.44 -23.24
C ILE A 106 -8.48 -9.25 -22.27
N LYS A 107 -9.14 -10.33 -21.85
CA LYS A 107 -10.20 -10.30 -20.82
C LYS A 107 -9.70 -9.85 -19.43
N SER A 108 -8.38 -9.81 -19.20
CA SER A 108 -7.78 -9.39 -17.94
C SER A 108 -7.68 -7.86 -17.82
N ASN A 109 -7.43 -7.15 -18.92
CA ASN A 109 -7.42 -5.69 -18.98
C ASN A 109 -7.50 -5.24 -20.45
N THR A 110 -8.44 -4.36 -20.78
CA THR A 110 -8.65 -3.84 -22.16
C THR A 110 -8.21 -2.37 -22.30
N ASN A 111 -7.58 -1.79 -21.28
CA ASN A 111 -7.07 -0.43 -21.34
C ASN A 111 -6.00 -0.32 -22.43
N PHE A 112 -6.11 0.67 -23.33
CA PHE A 112 -5.21 0.82 -24.48
C PHE A 112 -3.75 1.15 -24.12
N ALA A 113 -3.50 1.67 -22.92
CA ALA A 113 -2.15 1.96 -22.46
C ALA A 113 -1.42 0.71 -21.93
N VAL A 114 -2.15 -0.39 -21.73
CA VAL A 114 -1.65 -1.69 -21.23
C VAL A 114 -1.40 -2.65 -22.39
#